data_AF-A0A2N2UTJ2-F1
#
_entry.id   AF-A0A2N2UTJ2-F1
#
_cell.length_a   1.000
_cell.length_b   1.000
_cell.length_c   1.000
_cell.angle_alpha   90.00
_cell.angle_beta   90.00
_cell.angle_gamma   90.00
#
_symmetry.space_group_name_H-M   'P 1'
#
loop_
_entity.id
_entity.type
_entity.pdbx_description
1 polymer ?
#
loop_
_entity_poly.entity_id
_entity_poly.type
_entity_poly.pdbx_seq_one_letter_code
_entity_poly.pdbx_strand_id
1 'polypeptide(L)' 'MAGALLAQGWPGEAALACAVHLHGAAADACVAQGQGPTGLTAGELIAPARNLFNRWIAEHCRHA' A
#
# COMPACT_ATOMS: atom_id res chain seq x y z
N MET A 1 0.67 5.50 5.68
CA MET A 1 1.04 5.50 4.25
C MET A 1 1.14 6.92 3.71
N ALA A 2 0.08 7.74 3.78
CA ALA A 2 0.10 9.13 3.30
C ALA A 2 1.27 9.96 3.87
N GLY A 3 1.48 9.92 5.20
CA GLY A 3 2.62 10.61 5.83
C GLY A 3 3.99 10.17 5.28
N ALA A 4 4.16 8.89 4.91
CA ALA A 4 5.40 8.41 4.33
C ALA A 4 5.61 8.90 2.88
N LEU A 5 4.54 9.00 2.09
CA LEU A 5 4.60 9.56 0.73
C LEU A 5 4.84 11.07 0.76
N LEU A 6 4.16 11.79 1.65
CA LEU A 6 4.39 13.22 1.90
C LEU A 6 5.83 13.48 2.35
N ALA A 7 6.36 12.67 3.26
CA ALA A 7 7.75 12.78 3.71
C ALA A 7 8.77 12.51 2.59
N GLN A 8 8.38 11.79 1.53
CA GLN A 8 9.17 11.59 0.32
C GLN A 8 8.98 12.71 -0.72
N GLY A 9 8.23 13.77 -0.40
CA GLY A 9 8.05 14.93 -1.26
C GLY A 9 6.94 14.78 -2.31
N TRP A 10 6.06 13.79 -2.17
CA TRP A 10 4.93 13.65 -3.09
C TRP A 10 3.95 14.83 -2.96
N PRO A 11 3.33 15.30 -4.08
CA PRO A 11 2.23 16.25 -4.01
C PRO A 11 1.09 15.73 -3.15
N GLY A 12 0.45 16.60 -2.37
CA GLY A 12 -0.53 16.18 -1.36
C GLY A 12 -1.69 15.33 -1.92
N GLU A 13 -2.24 15.73 -3.06
CA GLU A 13 -3.32 15.00 -3.73
C GLU A 13 -2.88 13.61 -4.20
N ALA A 14 -1.71 13.52 -4.86
CA ALA A 14 -1.14 12.25 -5.31
C ALA A 14 -0.78 11.33 -4.13
N ALA A 15 -0.21 11.89 -3.06
CA ALA A 15 0.11 11.17 -1.84
C ALA A 15 -1.15 10.59 -1.18
N LEU A 16 -2.23 11.38 -1.10
CA LEU A 16 -3.51 10.92 -0.56
C LEU A 16 -4.10 9.80 -1.41
N ALA A 17 -4.22 10.00 -2.72
CA ALA A 17 -4.79 9.03 -3.65
C ALA A 17 -4.02 7.70 -3.64
N CYS A 18 -2.69 7.76 -3.73
CA CYS A 18 -1.85 6.56 -3.68
C CYS A 18 -1.93 5.87 -2.32
N ALA A 19 -1.94 6.60 -1.22
CA ALA A 19 -1.98 6.02 0.12
C ALA A 19 -3.29 5.28 0.41
N VAL A 20 -4.45 5.82 0.01
CA VAL A 20 -5.75 5.15 0.23
C VAL A 20 -5.87 3.91 -0.64
N HIS A 21 -5.40 3.98 -1.89
CA HIS A 21 -5.37 2.82 -2.78
C HIS A 21 -4.45 1.72 -2.25
N LEU A 22 -3.23 2.08 -1.83
CA LEU A 22 -2.28 1.13 -1.26
C LEU A 22 -2.82 0.48 0.03
N HIS A 23 -3.54 1.24 0.87
CA HIS A 23 -4.13 0.72 2.09
C HIS A 23 -5.21 -0.34 1.79
N GLY A 24 -6.13 -0.04 0.86
CA GLY A 24 -7.15 -0.99 0.42
C GLY A 24 -6.54 -2.24 -0.21
N ALA A 25 -5.60 -2.06 -1.15
CA ALA A 25 -4.91 -3.18 -1.80
C ALA A 25 -4.14 -4.06 -0.80
N ALA A 26 -3.55 -3.47 0.25
CA ALA A 26 -2.91 -4.22 1.32
C ALA A 26 -3.90 -5.06 2.14
N ALA A 27 -5.09 -4.52 2.43
CA ALA A 27 -6.14 -5.25 3.11
C ALA A 27 -6.68 -6.40 2.25
N ASP A 28 -6.89 -6.16 0.95
CA ASP A 28 -7.29 -7.20 0.00
C ASP A 28 -6.24 -8.32 -0.09
N ALA A 29 -4.95 -7.98 -0.07
CA ALA A 29 -3.86 -8.95 -0.05
C ALA A 29 -3.84 -9.79 1.23
N CYS A 30 -4.14 -9.22 2.40
CA CYS A 30 -4.31 -9.97 3.66
C CYS A 30 -5.48 -10.94 3.56
N VAL A 31 -6.64 -10.47 3.10
CA VAL A 31 -7.85 -11.29 2.97
C VAL A 31 -7.61 -12.45 1.99
N ALA A 32 -6.94 -12.20 0.87
CA ALA A 32 -6.56 -13.22 -0.09
C ALA A 32 -5.62 -14.29 0.49
N GLN A 33 -4.89 -13.97 1.56
CA GLN A 33 -4.02 -14.89 2.31
C GLN A 33 -4.74 -15.55 3.52
N GLY A 34 -6.05 -15.36 3.65
CA GLY A 34 -6.84 -15.90 4.76
C GLY A 34 -6.73 -15.12 6.07
N GLN A 35 -6.15 -13.90 6.03
CA GLN A 35 -6.03 -13.01 7.18
C GLN A 35 -7.16 -11.98 7.15
N GLY A 36 -8.28 -12.30 7.80
CA GLY A 36 -9.50 -11.48 7.79
C GLY A 36 -10.61 -12.05 6.90
N PRO A 37 -11.63 -11.25 6.53
CA PRO A 37 -11.75 -9.81 6.82
C PRO A 37 -12.06 -9.53 8.30
N THR A 38 -12.75 -10.45 8.98
CA THR A 38 -13.07 -10.31 10.41
C THR A 38 -11.81 -10.41 11.25
N GLY A 39 -11.57 -9.41 12.09
CA GLY A 39 -10.42 -9.40 13.01
C GLY A 39 -9.12 -8.87 12.42
N LEU A 40 -9.10 -8.47 11.14
CA LEU A 40 -7.93 -7.84 10.53
C LEU A 40 -7.64 -6.49 11.22
N THR A 41 -6.43 -6.33 11.72
CA THR A 41 -5.96 -5.15 12.44
C THR A 41 -5.14 -4.22 11.55
N ALA A 42 -5.06 -2.94 11.94
CA ALA A 42 -4.28 -1.96 11.19
C ALA A 42 -2.78 -2.29 11.12
N GLY A 43 -2.23 -2.99 12.14
CA GLY A 43 -0.82 -3.37 12.20
C GLY A 43 -0.42 -4.42 11.16
N GLU A 44 -1.36 -5.28 10.77
CA GLU A 44 -1.14 -6.36 9.80
C GLU A 44 -0.94 -5.84 8.38
N LEU A 45 -1.39 -4.61 8.08
CA LEU A 45 -1.28 -4.02 6.75
C LEU A 45 0.12 -3.52 6.40
N ILE A 46 1.02 -3.36 7.38
CA ILE A 46 2.34 -2.73 7.17
C ILE A 46 3.21 -3.54 6.19
N ALA A 47 3.31 -4.86 6.39
CA ALA A 47 4.14 -5.71 5.53
C ALA A 47 3.55 -5.91 4.12
N PRO A 48 2.24 -6.25 3.95
CA PRO A 48 1.60 -6.32 2.63
C PRO A 48 1.70 -5.02 1.84
N ALA A 49 1.48 -3.86 2.48
CA ALA A 49 1.59 -2.56 1.82
C ALA A 49 3.01 -2.28 1.30
N ARG A 50 4.04 -2.55 2.11
CA ARG A 50 5.44 -2.40 1.68
C ARG A 50 5.74 -3.29 0.48
N ASN A 51 5.30 -4.55 0.53
CA ASN A 51 5.54 -5.51 -0.54
C ASN A 51 4.83 -5.12 -1.83
N LEU A 52 3.56 -4.69 -1.75
CA LEU A 52 2.79 -4.22 -2.90
C LEU A 52 3.43 -2.99 -3.55
N PHE A 53 3.75 -1.97 -2.75
CA PHE A 53 4.32 -0.72 -3.27
C PHE A 53 5.66 -0.96 -3.98
N ASN A 54 6.54 -1.77 -3.38
CA ASN A 54 7.82 -2.14 -4.00
C ASN A 54 7.63 -2.92 -5.31
N ARG A 55 6.62 -3.82 -5.39
CA ARG A 55 6.31 -4.54 -6.63
C ARG A 55 5.85 -3.58 -7.72
N TRP A 56 4.93 -2.66 -7.42
CA TRP A 56 4.45 -1.68 -8.39
C TRP A 56 5.59 -0.83 -8.96
N ILE A 57 6.50 -0.35 -8.10
CA ILE A 57 7.68 0.39 -8.54
C ILE A 57 8.55 -0.47 -9.46
N ALA A 58 8.86 -1.70 -9.04
CA ALA A 58 9.70 -2.60 -9.84
C ALA A 58 9.07 -2.97 -11.19
N GLU A 59 7.74 -3.12 -11.25
CA GLU A 59 6.98 -3.35 -12.48
C GLU A 59 7.04 -2.15 -13.43
N HIS A 60 6.87 -0.94 -12.92
CA HIS A 60 6.96 0.28 -13.74
C HIS A 60 8.38 0.54 -14.25
N CYS A 61 9.42 0.26 -13.43
CA CYS A 61 10.81 0.37 -13.88
C CYS A 61 11.22 -0.67 -14.93
N ARG A 62 10.48 -1.80 -15.06
CA ARG A 62 10.73 -2.79 -16.12
C ARG A 62 10.13 -2.42 -17.48
N HIS A 63 9.25 -1.42 -17.52
CA HIS A 63 8.57 -0.96 -18.74
C HIS A 63 8.98 0.46 -19.15
N ALA A 64 9.96 1.06 -18.47
CA ALA A 64 10.55 2.36 -18.77
C ALA A 64 11.91 2.18 -19.45
#